data_AF-A0A026X1P7-F1
#
_entry.id   AF-A0A026X1P7-F1
#
_cell.length_a   1.000
_cell.length_b   1.000
_cell.length_c   1.000
_cell.angle_alpha   90.00
_cell.angle_beta   90.00
_cell.angle_gamma   90.00
#
_symmetry.space_group_name_H-M   'P 1'
#
loop_
_entity.id
_entity.type
_entity.pdbx_description
1 polymer ?
#
loop_
_entity_poly.entity_id
_entity_poly.type
_entity_poly.pdbx_seq_one_letter_code
_entity_poly.pdbx_strand_id
1 'polypeptide(L)'
;MYFCLRLVRLFLISAILCVGLCSEDEERLVRDLFRGYNKLIRPVQNMTEKVHVRFGLAFVQLINVASISCFNEKNQIMKSNVWLRFVWMDYQLQWDEADYGGIGVLRLPPDKVWKPDIVLFNNADGNYEVRYKSNVLIYPNGEVLWVPPAIYQSSCTIDVTYFPFDQQTCIMKFGSWTFNGDQVSLALYNDKNFEERHVGHHKRSSVPQYLPGKTLFYTVNLILPTVLISFLCVLVFYLPAEAGEKVTLGISILLSLVVFLLLVSKILPPTSLVLPLIAKYLLFTFIMNTVSILVTVIIINWNFRGPRTHRMPQLIRKIFLKYLPAILFMRRPKKTRLRWMMEIPNVTLPASTYSGSPTEVPKHLPASLAKSKMEVMELSDLHHPNCKINRKVHHTTSSSSGAGAGEGMGDRRGSESSDSVLLSPEASKATEAVEFIAEHLRNEDLYIQTREDWKYVAMVIDRLQLYIFFLVTTAGTVGILMDAPHIFEYVDQDRIIEIYRGK
;
A
#
# COMPACT_ATOMS: atom_id res chain seq x y z
N MET A 1 76.16 -58.39 -32.55
CA MET A 1 75.24 -58.18 -33.70
C MET A 1 73.97 -59.05 -33.63
N TYR A 2 74.07 -60.35 -33.30
CA TYR A 2 72.91 -61.26 -33.24
C TYR A 2 71.87 -60.98 -32.13
N PHE A 3 72.29 -60.41 -30.99
CA PHE A 3 71.39 -60.11 -29.87
C PHE A 3 70.45 -58.93 -30.16
N CYS A 4 70.97 -57.91 -30.85
CA CYS A 4 70.19 -56.72 -31.25
C CYS A 4 69.12 -57.08 -32.31
N LEU A 5 69.45 -57.97 -33.26
CA LEU A 5 68.48 -58.45 -34.25
C LEU A 5 67.34 -59.28 -33.63
N ARG A 6 67.61 -60.05 -32.57
CA ARG A 6 66.57 -60.80 -31.84
C ARG A 6 65.64 -59.91 -31.04
N LEU A 7 66.18 -58.87 -30.40
CA LEU A 7 65.37 -57.87 -29.67
C LEU A 7 64.50 -57.05 -30.62
N VAL A 8 65.05 -56.62 -31.77
CA VAL A 8 64.28 -55.91 -32.80
C VAL A 8 63.21 -56.81 -33.42
N ARG A 9 63.50 -58.11 -33.65
CA ARG A 9 62.47 -59.08 -34.08
C ARG A 9 61.40 -59.31 -33.01
N LEU A 10 61.75 -59.43 -31.74
CA LEU A 10 60.78 -59.58 -30.65
C LEU A 10 59.91 -58.33 -30.48
N PHE A 11 60.48 -57.14 -30.61
CA PHE A 11 59.72 -55.88 -30.60
C PHE A 11 58.82 -55.73 -31.83
N LEU A 12 59.29 -56.13 -33.02
CA LEU A 12 58.47 -56.14 -34.24
C LEU A 12 57.36 -57.18 -34.17
N ILE A 13 57.62 -58.38 -33.64
CA ILE A 13 56.59 -59.42 -33.46
C ILE A 13 55.58 -58.98 -32.40
N SER A 14 56.02 -58.38 -31.29
CA SER A 14 55.13 -57.78 -30.28
C SER A 14 54.32 -56.61 -30.83
N ALA A 15 54.89 -55.79 -31.72
CA ALA A 15 54.18 -54.68 -32.36
C ALA A 15 53.20 -55.16 -33.44
N ILE A 16 53.50 -56.25 -34.15
CA ILE A 16 52.62 -56.88 -35.15
C ILE A 16 51.47 -57.65 -34.47
N LEU A 17 51.71 -58.31 -33.34
CA LEU A 17 50.65 -58.93 -32.51
C LEU A 17 49.77 -57.89 -31.79
N CYS A 18 50.21 -56.63 -31.71
CA CYS A 18 49.47 -55.53 -31.12
C CYS A 18 48.76 -54.65 -32.18
N VAL A 19 48.61 -55.15 -33.41
CA VAL A 19 47.78 -54.52 -34.44
C VAL A 19 46.30 -54.82 -34.13
N GLY A 20 45.72 -53.96 -33.31
CA GLY A 20 44.30 -53.60 -33.36
C GLY A 20 43.28 -54.65 -32.90
N LEU A 21 43.06 -54.76 -31.58
CA LEU A 21 41.70 -54.96 -31.07
C LEU A 21 40.95 -53.63 -31.23
N CYS A 22 40.64 -53.27 -32.48
CA CYS A 22 39.74 -52.16 -32.76
C CYS A 22 38.31 -52.69 -32.57
N SER A 23 37.44 -51.91 -31.93
CA SER A 23 36.05 -52.26 -31.63
C SER A 23 35.18 -52.30 -32.90
N GLU A 24 35.47 -53.22 -33.82
CA GLU A 24 34.71 -53.46 -35.06
C GLU A 24 33.32 -54.05 -34.77
N ASP A 25 33.14 -54.64 -33.59
CA ASP A 25 31.91 -55.29 -33.16
C ASP A 25 30.72 -54.33 -33.05
N GLU A 26 30.93 -53.07 -32.63
CA GLU A 26 29.85 -52.07 -32.56
C GLU A 26 29.42 -51.61 -33.96
N GLU A 27 30.36 -51.42 -34.88
CA GLU A 27 30.04 -51.08 -36.27
C GLU A 27 29.30 -52.24 -36.96
N ARG A 28 29.76 -53.48 -36.74
CA ARG A 28 29.11 -54.68 -37.23
C ARG A 28 27.69 -54.82 -36.69
N LEU A 29 27.50 -54.63 -35.38
CA LEU A 29 26.18 -54.67 -34.72
C LEU A 29 25.24 -53.62 -35.33
N VAL A 30 25.69 -52.38 -35.51
CA VAL A 30 24.88 -51.32 -36.13
C VAL A 30 24.53 -51.67 -37.57
N ARG A 31 25.46 -52.25 -38.34
CA ARG A 31 25.19 -52.65 -39.73
C ARG A 31 24.14 -53.76 -39.81
N ASP A 32 24.21 -54.73 -38.90
CA ASP A 32 23.30 -55.87 -38.85
C ASP A 32 21.90 -55.44 -38.37
N LEU A 33 21.80 -54.67 -37.28
CA LEU A 33 20.52 -54.19 -36.73
C LEU A 33 19.75 -53.27 -37.68
N PHE A 34 20.45 -52.40 -38.40
CA PHE A 34 19.80 -51.41 -39.28
C PHE A 34 19.60 -51.90 -40.71
N ARG A 35 19.88 -53.18 -41.00
CA ARG A 35 19.65 -53.77 -42.31
C ARG A 35 18.15 -53.94 -42.58
N GLY A 36 17.57 -52.95 -43.26
CA GLY A 36 16.14 -52.94 -43.57
C GLY A 36 15.25 -52.36 -42.46
N TYR A 37 15.84 -51.81 -41.40
CA TYR A 37 15.11 -51.10 -40.35
C TYR A 37 14.44 -49.84 -40.91
N ASN A 38 13.14 -49.68 -40.69
CA ASN A 38 12.39 -48.52 -41.13
C ASN A 38 11.87 -47.70 -39.95
N LYS A 39 12.57 -46.60 -39.65
CA LYS A 39 12.23 -45.66 -38.57
C LYS A 39 10.87 -44.97 -38.67
N LEU A 40 10.21 -45.04 -39.83
CA LEU A 40 8.88 -44.43 -40.03
C LEU A 40 7.74 -45.32 -39.53
N ILE A 41 8.02 -46.61 -39.32
CA ILE A 41 7.03 -47.60 -38.90
C ILE A 41 7.16 -47.80 -37.40
N ARG A 42 6.03 -47.77 -36.69
CA ARG A 42 6.00 -48.03 -35.24
C ARG A 42 6.39 -49.48 -34.94
N PRO A 43 7.19 -49.75 -33.90
CA PRO A 43 7.72 -51.08 -33.62
C PRO A 43 6.67 -51.94 -32.90
N VAL A 44 5.77 -52.55 -33.67
CA VAL A 44 4.78 -53.53 -33.19
C VAL A 44 4.85 -54.79 -34.05
N GLN A 45 4.68 -55.96 -33.44
CA GLN A 45 4.64 -57.23 -34.20
C GLN A 45 3.31 -57.36 -34.95
N ASN A 46 2.22 -56.99 -34.28
CA ASN A 46 0.88 -56.98 -34.86
C ASN A 46 0.34 -55.55 -35.00
N MET A 47 -0.37 -55.24 -36.09
CA MET A 47 -0.94 -53.90 -36.29
C MET A 47 -2.01 -53.52 -35.24
N THR A 48 -2.62 -54.51 -34.59
CA THR A 48 -3.60 -54.32 -33.52
C THR A 48 -2.96 -53.95 -32.17
N GLU A 49 -1.65 -54.14 -32.03
CA GLU A 49 -0.92 -53.83 -30.81
C GLU A 49 -0.57 -52.34 -30.72
N LYS A 50 -0.28 -51.91 -29.49
CA LYS A 50 0.06 -50.54 -29.15
C LYS A 50 1.50 -50.49 -28.71
N VAL A 51 2.19 -49.41 -29.05
CA VAL A 51 3.49 -49.13 -28.44
C VAL A 51 3.24 -48.56 -27.04
N HIS A 52 3.82 -49.19 -26.02
CA HIS A 52 3.80 -48.70 -24.65
C HIS A 52 5.00 -47.81 -24.41
N VAL A 53 4.76 -46.51 -24.22
CA VAL A 53 5.79 -45.51 -23.92
C VAL A 53 5.67 -45.11 -22.45
N ARG A 54 6.68 -45.46 -21.66
CA ARG A 54 6.81 -44.97 -20.28
C ARG A 54 7.47 -43.59 -20.30
N PHE A 55 6.75 -42.61 -19.80
CA PHE A 55 7.10 -41.20 -19.80
C PHE A 55 7.41 -40.72 -18.38
N GLY A 56 8.58 -40.14 -18.19
CA GLY A 56 8.98 -39.45 -16.97
C GLY A 56 9.33 -38.00 -17.26
N LEU A 57 9.13 -37.14 -16.27
CA LEU A 57 9.53 -35.75 -16.33
C LEU A 57 10.29 -35.39 -15.06
N ALA A 58 11.53 -34.94 -15.22
CA ALA A 58 12.38 -34.49 -14.13
C ALA A 58 12.68 -32.99 -14.29
N PHE A 59 12.48 -32.21 -13.22
CA PHE A 59 12.84 -30.80 -13.20
C PHE A 59 14.30 -30.67 -12.76
N VAL A 60 15.14 -30.05 -13.60
CA VAL A 60 16.59 -29.96 -13.34
C VAL A 60 16.88 -28.84 -12.34
N GLN A 61 16.35 -27.66 -12.64
CA GLN A 61 16.45 -26.45 -11.85
C GLN A 61 15.41 -25.50 -12.45
N LEU A 62 14.49 -24.99 -11.63
CA LEU A 62 13.73 -23.80 -12.03
C LEU A 62 14.79 -22.72 -12.31
N ILE A 63 14.99 -22.40 -13.59
CA ILE A 63 16.02 -21.44 -14.02
C ILE A 63 15.84 -20.19 -13.17
N ASN A 64 16.84 -19.94 -12.33
CA ASN A 64 16.98 -18.78 -11.46
C ASN A 64 15.87 -18.59 -10.39
N VAL A 65 16.11 -19.14 -9.21
CA VAL A 65 15.44 -18.66 -7.98
C VAL A 65 15.73 -17.15 -7.73
N ALA A 66 16.82 -16.62 -8.30
CA ALA A 66 17.22 -15.21 -8.28
C ALA A 66 16.76 -14.35 -9.48
N SER A 67 16.18 -14.94 -10.53
CA SER A 67 15.56 -14.21 -11.63
C SER A 67 14.09 -14.24 -11.33
N ILE A 68 13.69 -13.21 -10.60
CA ILE A 68 12.33 -12.70 -10.55
C ILE A 68 11.72 -12.88 -11.95
N SER A 69 10.70 -13.73 -12.08
CA SER A 69 9.95 -14.15 -13.28
C SER A 69 10.49 -15.29 -14.18
N CYS A 70 10.58 -16.55 -13.69
CA CYS A 70 10.45 -17.73 -14.58
C CYS A 70 9.08 -17.79 -15.26
N PHE A 71 8.12 -17.06 -14.69
CA PHE A 71 6.74 -16.95 -15.09
C PHE A 71 6.45 -15.52 -15.54
N ASN A 72 5.89 -15.36 -16.73
CA ASN A 72 5.45 -14.06 -17.23
C ASN A 72 3.96 -13.90 -16.94
N GLU A 73 3.64 -13.21 -15.84
CA GLU A 73 2.27 -12.95 -15.39
C GLU A 73 1.44 -12.18 -16.43
N LYS A 74 2.07 -11.31 -17.23
CA LYS A 74 1.38 -10.54 -18.28
C LYS A 74 0.98 -11.41 -19.47
N ASN A 75 1.84 -12.35 -19.85
CA ASN A 75 1.62 -13.20 -21.02
C ASN A 75 1.00 -14.55 -20.66
N GLN A 76 0.84 -14.87 -19.37
CA GLN A 76 0.34 -16.16 -18.86
C GLN A 76 1.17 -17.36 -19.33
N ILE A 77 2.51 -17.20 -19.34
CA ILE A 77 3.46 -18.20 -19.84
C ILE A 77 4.41 -18.63 -18.71
N MET A 78 4.54 -19.94 -18.52
CA MET A 78 5.52 -20.57 -17.65
C MET A 78 6.68 -21.16 -18.45
N LYS A 79 7.91 -20.78 -18.11
CA LYS A 79 9.13 -21.37 -18.69
C LYS A 79 9.72 -22.43 -17.76
N SER A 80 9.84 -23.66 -18.23
CA SER A 80 10.33 -24.81 -17.45
C SER A 80 11.51 -25.49 -18.13
N ASN A 81 12.59 -25.74 -17.39
CA ASN A 81 13.72 -26.56 -17.84
C ASN A 81 13.56 -27.98 -17.28
N VAL A 82 13.27 -28.92 -18.18
CA VAL A 82 12.91 -30.29 -17.83
C VAL A 82 13.76 -31.29 -18.60
N TRP A 83 14.03 -32.42 -17.98
CA TRP A 83 14.49 -33.62 -18.66
C TRP A 83 13.30 -34.53 -18.88
N LEU A 84 13.03 -34.83 -20.14
CA LEU A 84 12.01 -35.80 -20.52
C LEU A 84 12.67 -37.16 -20.51
N ARG A 85 11.99 -38.18 -20.00
CA ARG A 85 12.44 -39.56 -20.03
C ARG A 85 11.42 -40.37 -20.80
N PHE A 86 11.84 -40.95 -21.91
CA PHE A 86 11.03 -41.86 -22.70
C PHE A 86 11.65 -43.25 -22.66
N VAL A 87 10.84 -44.26 -22.35
CA VAL A 87 11.24 -45.66 -22.42
C VAL A 87 10.19 -46.42 -23.22
N TRP A 88 10.60 -47.11 -24.28
CA TRP A 88 9.74 -47.99 -25.06
C TRP A 88 10.49 -49.25 -25.46
N MET A 89 9.78 -50.24 -25.97
CA MET A 89 10.37 -51.47 -26.50
C MET A 89 10.33 -51.45 -28.03
N ASP A 90 11.42 -51.80 -28.68
CA ASP A 90 11.52 -52.03 -30.11
C ASP A 90 12.01 -53.47 -30.37
N TYR A 91 11.12 -54.31 -30.92
CA TYR A 91 11.42 -55.72 -31.16
C TYR A 91 12.46 -55.94 -32.27
N GLN A 92 12.69 -54.95 -33.14
CA GLN A 92 13.66 -55.04 -34.24
C GLN A 92 15.08 -54.71 -33.76
N LEU A 93 15.22 -54.09 -32.59
CA LEU A 93 16.50 -53.64 -32.03
C LEU A 93 16.98 -54.56 -30.90
N GLN A 94 16.97 -55.88 -31.16
CA GLN A 94 17.40 -56.91 -30.20
C GLN A 94 18.65 -57.63 -30.71
N TRP A 95 19.58 -57.96 -29.82
CA TRP A 95 20.78 -58.73 -30.14
C TRP A 95 21.22 -59.56 -28.93
N ASP A 96 22.04 -60.57 -29.18
CA ASP A 96 22.74 -61.31 -28.12
C ASP A 96 24.09 -60.63 -27.86
N GLU A 97 24.36 -60.29 -26.60
CA GLU A 97 25.63 -59.67 -26.20
C GLU A 97 26.83 -60.57 -26.53
N ALA A 98 26.66 -61.90 -26.50
CA ALA A 98 27.74 -62.85 -26.73
C ALA A 98 28.30 -62.80 -28.17
N ASP A 99 27.46 -62.45 -29.15
CA ASP A 99 27.83 -62.45 -30.58
C ASP A 99 28.59 -61.19 -31.02
N TYR A 100 28.53 -60.12 -30.21
CA TYR A 100 29.05 -58.80 -30.55
C TYR A 100 29.98 -58.25 -29.47
N GLY A 101 30.83 -59.10 -28.89
CA GLY A 101 31.89 -58.65 -27.97
C GLY A 101 31.39 -58.15 -26.61
N GLY A 102 30.18 -58.55 -26.17
CA GLY A 102 29.63 -58.18 -24.87
C GLY A 102 29.01 -56.77 -24.82
N ILE A 103 28.56 -56.23 -25.95
CA ILE A 103 27.96 -54.88 -25.99
C ILE A 103 26.59 -54.88 -25.28
N GLY A 104 26.57 -54.42 -24.02
CA GLY A 104 25.35 -54.30 -23.22
C GLY A 104 24.56 -52.99 -23.41
N VAL A 105 25.07 -52.02 -24.18
CA VAL A 105 24.34 -50.80 -24.54
C VAL A 105 24.86 -50.19 -25.84
N LEU A 106 23.95 -49.82 -26.72
CA LEU A 106 24.25 -49.15 -27.98
C LEU A 106 23.76 -47.69 -27.94
N ARG A 107 24.60 -46.74 -28.38
CA ARG A 107 24.26 -45.31 -28.38
C ARG A 107 24.12 -44.76 -29.79
N LEU A 108 22.93 -44.30 -30.16
CA LEU A 108 22.68 -43.80 -31.50
C LEU A 108 21.96 -42.45 -31.52
N PRO A 109 22.16 -41.63 -32.57
CA PRO A 109 21.35 -40.44 -32.79
C PRO A 109 19.86 -40.79 -32.91
N PRO A 110 18.95 -39.98 -32.34
CA PRO A 110 17.50 -40.25 -32.32
C PRO A 110 16.84 -40.21 -33.70
N ASP A 111 17.54 -39.73 -34.73
CA ASP A 111 17.01 -39.68 -36.10
C ASP A 111 17.26 -40.96 -36.90
N LYS A 112 18.00 -41.93 -36.33
CA LYS A 112 18.20 -43.27 -36.92
C LYS A 112 17.14 -44.29 -36.50
N VAL A 113 16.56 -44.12 -35.30
CA VAL A 113 15.56 -45.02 -34.73
C VAL A 113 14.16 -44.42 -34.84
N TRP A 114 13.13 -45.27 -34.77
CA TRP A 114 11.77 -44.81 -34.51
C TRP A 114 11.73 -44.15 -33.13
N LYS A 115 11.06 -43.01 -33.02
CA LYS A 115 10.86 -42.30 -31.75
C LYS A 115 9.40 -41.83 -31.63
N PRO A 116 8.81 -41.86 -30.43
CA PRO A 116 7.49 -41.33 -30.22
C PRO A 116 7.49 -39.80 -30.32
N ASP A 117 6.43 -39.24 -30.90
CA ASP A 117 6.23 -37.81 -31.15
C ASP A 117 5.46 -37.14 -30.01
N ILE A 118 5.95 -37.32 -28.78
CA ILE A 118 5.32 -36.73 -27.60
C ILE A 118 5.64 -35.24 -27.52
N VAL A 119 4.60 -34.41 -27.59
CA VAL A 119 4.71 -32.94 -27.58
C VAL A 119 3.88 -32.32 -26.47
N LEU A 120 4.21 -31.06 -26.13
CA LEU A 120 3.43 -30.24 -25.20
C LEU A 120 2.29 -29.54 -25.95
N PHE A 121 1.04 -29.88 -25.64
CA PHE A 121 -0.13 -29.32 -26.32
C PHE A 121 -0.43 -27.88 -25.93
N ASN A 122 -0.23 -27.52 -24.67
CA ASN A 122 -0.41 -26.14 -24.19
C ASN A 122 0.87 -25.33 -24.33
N ASN A 123 1.58 -25.45 -25.45
CA ASN A 123 2.78 -24.68 -25.72
C ASN A 123 2.43 -23.27 -26.23
N ALA A 124 3.10 -22.26 -25.70
CA ALA A 124 2.92 -20.85 -26.08
C ALA A 124 3.97 -20.34 -27.09
N ASP A 125 5.10 -21.06 -27.29
CA ASP A 125 6.20 -20.65 -28.17
C ASP A 125 5.96 -21.04 -29.65
N GLY A 126 4.95 -21.88 -29.92
CA GLY A 126 4.65 -22.41 -31.26
C GLY A 126 5.66 -23.45 -31.79
N ASN A 127 6.81 -23.66 -31.12
CA ASN A 127 7.77 -24.71 -31.46
C ASN A 127 7.56 -25.95 -30.56
N TYR A 128 7.07 -27.03 -31.15
CA TYR A 128 6.69 -28.26 -30.43
C TYR A 128 7.80 -29.31 -30.34
N GLU A 129 8.89 -29.16 -31.12
CA GLU A 129 10.04 -30.07 -31.06
C GLU A 129 11.04 -29.67 -29.98
N VAL A 130 11.68 -30.68 -29.38
CA VAL A 130 12.78 -30.46 -28.43
C VAL A 130 14.01 -29.95 -29.18
N ARG A 131 14.55 -28.79 -28.75
CA ARG A 131 15.70 -28.13 -29.41
C ARG A 131 16.98 -28.94 -29.34
N TYR A 132 17.20 -29.68 -28.26
CA TYR A 132 18.39 -30.52 -28.09
C TYR A 132 18.01 -32.00 -28.15
N LYS A 133 18.54 -32.68 -29.18
CA LYS A 133 18.29 -34.11 -29.44
C LYS A 133 19.47 -34.92 -28.90
N SER A 134 19.36 -35.41 -27.65
CA SER A 134 20.36 -36.29 -27.06
C SER A 134 20.39 -37.65 -27.79
N ASN A 135 21.51 -38.36 -27.68
CA ASN A 135 21.57 -39.75 -28.14
C ASN A 135 20.57 -40.63 -27.38
N VAL A 136 20.09 -41.66 -28.06
CA VAL A 136 19.24 -42.72 -27.54
C VAL A 136 20.13 -43.86 -27.07
N LEU A 137 19.75 -44.49 -25.95
CA LEU A 137 20.38 -45.67 -25.41
C LEU A 137 19.48 -46.87 -25.75
N ILE A 138 20.04 -47.88 -26.40
CA ILE A 138 19.34 -49.10 -26.76
C ILE A 138 19.99 -50.25 -25.98
N TYR A 139 19.17 -51.09 -25.35
CA TYR A 139 19.60 -52.27 -24.61
C TYR A 139 19.35 -53.55 -25.43
N PRO A 140 20.09 -54.65 -25.19
CA PRO A 140 20.01 -55.88 -25.99
C PRO A 140 18.63 -56.55 -26.00
N ASN A 141 17.84 -56.33 -24.96
CA ASN A 141 16.45 -56.79 -24.86
C ASN A 141 15.47 -56.01 -25.75
N GLY A 142 15.93 -54.97 -26.45
CA GLY A 142 15.12 -54.06 -27.27
C GLY A 142 14.50 -52.92 -26.47
N GLU A 143 14.87 -52.71 -25.21
CA GLU A 143 14.47 -51.50 -24.47
C GLU A 143 15.23 -50.29 -24.99
N VAL A 144 14.50 -49.23 -25.31
CA VAL A 144 15.03 -47.99 -25.86
C VAL A 144 14.73 -46.85 -24.88
N LEU A 145 15.79 -46.19 -24.41
CA LEU A 145 15.76 -45.09 -23.46
C LEU A 145 16.24 -43.79 -24.14
N TRP A 146 15.39 -42.77 -24.14
CA TRP A 146 15.72 -41.44 -24.66
C TRP A 146 15.46 -40.36 -23.60
N VAL A 147 16.49 -39.56 -23.31
CA VAL A 147 16.43 -38.53 -22.25
C VAL A 147 16.85 -37.14 -22.76
N PRO A 148 16.00 -36.48 -23.58
CA PRO A 148 16.33 -35.16 -24.09
C PRO A 148 16.02 -34.04 -23.06
N PRO A 149 16.94 -33.06 -22.87
CA PRO A 149 16.65 -31.83 -22.14
C PRO A 149 15.80 -30.88 -22.99
N ALA A 150 14.76 -30.30 -22.39
CA ALA A 150 13.83 -29.39 -23.05
C ALA A 150 13.56 -28.14 -22.21
N ILE A 151 13.43 -26.99 -22.88
CA ILE A 151 12.92 -25.76 -22.28
C ILE A 151 11.53 -25.53 -22.89
N TYR A 152 10.49 -25.75 -22.08
CA TYR A 152 9.10 -25.56 -22.51
C TYR A 152 8.56 -24.22 -22.06
N GLN A 153 7.73 -23.62 -22.91
CA GLN A 153 6.92 -22.45 -22.57
C GLN A 153 5.45 -22.89 -22.55
N SER A 154 4.93 -23.25 -21.38
CA SER A 154 3.54 -23.70 -21.25
C SER A 154 2.59 -22.53 -20.97
N SER A 155 1.42 -22.53 -21.60
CA SER A 155 0.33 -21.62 -21.27
C SER A 155 -0.39 -22.14 -20.02
N CYS A 156 -0.58 -21.24 -19.06
CA CYS A 156 -1.15 -21.55 -17.76
C CYS A 156 -2.07 -20.40 -17.31
N THR A 157 -3.30 -20.72 -16.93
CA THR A 157 -4.25 -19.74 -16.39
C THR A 157 -3.90 -19.42 -14.95
N ILE A 158 -3.81 -18.12 -14.63
CA ILE A 158 -3.45 -17.61 -13.30
C ILE A 158 -4.72 -17.25 -12.56
N ASP A 159 -4.83 -17.65 -11.30
CA ASP A 159 -5.81 -17.08 -10.39
C ASP A 159 -5.16 -15.99 -9.53
N VAL A 160 -5.46 -14.73 -9.82
CA VAL A 160 -4.88 -13.56 -9.15
C VAL A 160 -5.69 -13.10 -7.93
N THR A 161 -6.69 -13.87 -7.50
CA THR A 161 -7.62 -13.45 -6.44
C THR A 161 -6.90 -13.07 -5.14
N TYR A 162 -5.89 -13.85 -4.73
CA TYR A 162 -5.14 -13.65 -3.48
C TYR A 162 -3.70 -13.15 -3.67
N PHE A 163 -3.38 -12.61 -4.85
CA PHE A 163 -2.05 -12.05 -5.12
C PHE A 163 -1.65 -11.00 -4.07
N PRO A 164 -0.41 -11.00 -3.54
CA PRO A 164 0.75 -11.83 -3.90
C PRO A 164 0.92 -13.11 -3.05
N PHE A 165 -0.08 -13.48 -2.23
CA PHE A 165 -0.03 -14.65 -1.33
C PHE A 165 -0.65 -15.90 -1.95
N ASP A 166 -0.77 -15.92 -3.27
CA ASP A 166 -1.41 -16.95 -4.07
C ASP A 166 -0.47 -18.13 -4.34
N GLN A 167 -1.03 -19.34 -4.31
CA GLN A 167 -0.38 -20.53 -4.84
C GLN A 167 -0.89 -20.78 -6.26
N GLN A 168 0.04 -21.02 -7.18
CA GLN A 168 -0.30 -21.23 -8.59
C GLN A 168 -0.12 -22.69 -8.98
N THR A 169 -1.10 -23.24 -9.69
CA THR A 169 -1.05 -24.61 -10.22
C THR A 169 -1.02 -24.56 -11.74
N CYS A 170 0.13 -24.85 -12.34
CA CYS A 170 0.29 -24.91 -13.79
C CYS A 170 0.34 -26.36 -14.28
N ILE A 171 -0.48 -26.70 -15.25
CA ILE A 171 -0.58 -28.07 -15.78
C ILE A 171 0.11 -28.13 -17.14
N MET A 172 1.09 -29.01 -17.29
CA MET A 172 1.69 -29.34 -18.58
C MET A 172 0.94 -30.53 -19.20
N LYS A 173 0.52 -30.41 -20.47
CA LYS A 173 -0.25 -31.45 -21.16
C LYS A 173 0.59 -32.11 -22.25
N PHE A 174 1.02 -33.34 -22.02
CA PHE A 174 1.81 -34.13 -22.97
C PHE A 174 0.96 -35.18 -23.68
N GLY A 175 1.26 -35.42 -24.95
CA GLY A 175 0.66 -36.51 -25.72
C GLY A 175 1.31 -36.65 -27.08
N SER A 176 1.00 -37.74 -27.78
CA SER A 176 1.41 -37.93 -29.17
C SER A 176 0.66 -36.95 -30.09
N TRP A 177 1.37 -36.43 -31.10
CA TRP A 177 0.79 -35.53 -32.09
C TRP A 177 0.07 -36.29 -33.21
N THR A 178 0.67 -37.36 -33.72
CA THR A 178 0.22 -38.11 -34.90
C THR A 178 -0.47 -39.43 -34.56
N PHE A 179 -0.18 -40.04 -33.41
CA PHE A 179 -0.75 -41.32 -33.01
C PHE A 179 -1.94 -41.17 -32.06
N ASN A 180 -2.93 -42.03 -32.26
CA ASN A 180 -4.12 -42.13 -31.42
C ASN A 180 -3.86 -43.04 -30.20
N GLY A 181 -4.78 -43.03 -29.22
CA GLY A 181 -4.66 -43.83 -27.99
C GLY A 181 -4.78 -45.36 -28.18
N ASP A 182 -5.16 -45.79 -29.38
CA ASP A 182 -5.15 -47.17 -29.85
C ASP A 182 -3.83 -47.59 -30.50
N GLN A 183 -2.96 -46.63 -30.88
CA GLN A 183 -1.68 -46.90 -31.53
C GLN A 183 -0.49 -46.74 -30.60
N VAL A 184 -0.52 -45.69 -29.77
CA VAL A 184 0.52 -45.38 -28.77
C VAL A 184 -0.18 -45.13 -27.44
N SER A 185 0.31 -45.80 -26.40
CA SER A 185 -0.14 -45.57 -25.02
C SER A 185 0.98 -44.94 -24.21
N LEU A 186 0.64 -43.87 -23.51
CA LEU A 186 1.55 -43.13 -22.64
C LEU A 186 1.24 -43.52 -21.19
N ALA A 187 2.23 -44.07 -20.49
CA ALA A 187 2.14 -44.40 -19.07
C ALA A 187 3.22 -43.64 -18.30
N LEU A 188 2.98 -43.25 -17.06
CA LEU A 188 4.00 -42.55 -16.27
C LEU A 188 5.09 -43.52 -15.77
N TYR A 189 6.33 -43.06 -15.79
CA TYR A 189 7.48 -43.80 -15.26
C TYR A 189 7.40 -43.79 -13.71
N ASN A 190 7.25 -44.96 -13.09
CA ASN A 190 7.20 -45.22 -11.64
C ASN A 190 5.91 -44.88 -10.85
N ASP A 191 4.73 -44.80 -11.50
CA ASP A 191 3.41 -44.96 -10.85
C ASP A 191 3.16 -44.18 -9.53
N LYS A 192 3.69 -42.95 -9.41
CA LYS A 192 3.40 -42.08 -8.27
C LYS A 192 2.51 -40.92 -8.71
N ASN A 193 1.22 -41.09 -8.41
CA ASN A 193 0.16 -40.09 -8.27
C ASN A 193 -0.03 -39.12 -9.45
N PHE A 194 -0.84 -39.51 -10.45
CA PHE A 194 -1.56 -38.53 -11.27
C PHE A 194 -2.86 -39.06 -11.89
N GLU A 195 -3.88 -38.19 -11.98
CA GLU A 195 -5.19 -38.48 -12.59
C GLU A 195 -5.08 -38.58 -14.12
N GLU A 196 -5.30 -39.78 -14.68
CA GLU A 196 -5.62 -39.93 -16.11
C GLU A 196 -6.99 -39.28 -16.40
N ARG A 197 -7.03 -38.25 -17.25
CA ARG A 197 -8.29 -37.64 -17.70
C ARG A 197 -8.47 -37.87 -19.20
N HIS A 198 -9.46 -38.69 -19.55
CA HIS A 198 -9.84 -38.95 -20.94
C HIS A 198 -10.43 -37.69 -21.59
N VAL A 199 -9.81 -37.19 -22.67
CA VAL A 199 -10.37 -36.10 -23.49
C VAL A 199 -10.31 -36.50 -24.97
N GLY A 200 -11.41 -37.07 -25.47
CA GLY A 200 -11.58 -37.46 -26.88
C GLY A 200 -10.86 -38.76 -27.28
N HIS A 201 -10.60 -38.93 -28.59
CA HIS A 201 -9.95 -40.12 -29.16
C HIS A 201 -8.42 -40.23 -28.88
N HIS A 202 -7.80 -39.21 -28.28
CA HIS A 202 -6.38 -39.21 -27.93
C HIS A 202 -6.17 -39.36 -26.42
N LYS A 203 -5.32 -40.30 -26.00
CA LYS A 203 -4.87 -40.40 -24.61
C LYS A 203 -3.81 -39.31 -24.34
N ARG A 204 -4.00 -38.51 -23.29
CA ARG A 204 -3.08 -37.43 -22.88
C ARG A 204 -2.68 -37.62 -21.43
N SER A 205 -1.40 -37.42 -21.14
CA SER A 205 -0.92 -37.33 -19.76
C SER A 205 -0.82 -35.87 -19.39
N SER A 206 -1.52 -35.47 -18.33
CA SER A 206 -1.29 -34.15 -17.73
C SER A 206 -0.26 -34.30 -16.61
N VAL A 207 0.53 -33.27 -16.33
CA VAL A 207 1.47 -33.26 -15.19
C VAL A 207 1.23 -31.93 -14.47
N PRO A 208 0.76 -31.94 -13.21
CA PRO A 208 0.48 -30.74 -12.46
C PRO A 208 1.79 -30.26 -11.84
N GLN A 209 2.02 -28.96 -11.91
CA GLN A 209 3.14 -28.31 -11.27
C GLN A 209 2.59 -27.27 -10.30
N TYR A 210 2.86 -27.47 -9.02
CA TYR A 210 2.58 -26.51 -7.97
C TYR A 210 3.76 -25.54 -7.86
N LEU A 211 3.50 -24.25 -8.02
CA LEU A 211 4.49 -23.19 -7.81
C LEU A 211 4.21 -22.50 -6.46
N PRO A 212 5.16 -22.54 -5.51
CA PRO A 212 5.05 -21.74 -4.31
C PRO A 212 5.23 -20.25 -4.65
N GLY A 213 4.39 -19.38 -4.07
CA GLY A 213 4.47 -17.94 -4.23
C GLY A 213 5.73 -17.34 -3.59
N LYS A 214 6.38 -16.39 -4.27
CA LYS A 214 7.48 -15.59 -3.71
C LYS A 214 6.95 -14.25 -3.21
N THR A 215 6.42 -14.26 -1.99
CA THR A 215 5.62 -13.18 -1.41
C THR A 215 6.44 -11.96 -0.95
N LEU A 216 7.73 -12.13 -0.64
CA LEU A 216 8.54 -11.09 0.03
C LEU A 216 8.81 -9.84 -0.84
N PHE A 217 9.11 -10.00 -2.13
CA PHE A 217 9.43 -8.86 -2.99
C PHE A 217 8.22 -7.92 -3.17
N TYR A 218 7.04 -8.49 -3.44
CA TYR A 218 5.81 -7.72 -3.61
C TYR A 218 5.29 -7.17 -2.28
N THR A 219 5.45 -7.88 -1.17
CA THR A 219 5.09 -7.37 0.16
C THR A 219 5.91 -6.12 0.52
N VAL A 220 7.23 -6.17 0.33
CA VAL A 220 8.11 -5.03 0.64
C VAL A 220 7.94 -3.88 -0.35
N ASN A 221 7.77 -4.14 -1.65
CA ASN A 221 7.74 -3.08 -2.66
C ASN A 221 6.33 -2.54 -2.96
N LEU A 222 5.27 -3.26 -2.60
CA LEU A 222 3.89 -2.83 -2.84
C LEU A 222 3.13 -2.54 -1.54
N ILE A 223 3.15 -3.44 -0.56
CA ILE A 223 2.33 -3.29 0.65
C ILE A 223 2.93 -2.20 1.56
N LEU A 224 4.23 -2.25 1.82
CA LEU A 224 4.88 -1.31 2.74
C LEU A 224 4.76 0.17 2.28
N PRO A 225 5.02 0.56 1.02
CA PRO A 225 4.80 1.93 0.57
C PRO A 225 3.34 2.36 0.67
N THR A 226 2.39 1.46 0.41
CA THR A 226 0.95 1.77 0.51
C THR A 226 0.53 2.07 1.95
N VAL A 227 0.95 1.23 2.89
CA VAL A 227 0.68 1.43 4.32
C VAL A 227 1.33 2.73 4.80
N LEU A 228 2.58 3.00 4.42
CA LEU A 228 3.27 4.24 4.77
C LEU A 228 2.54 5.48 4.23
N ILE A 229 2.13 5.48 2.96
CA ILE A 229 1.38 6.60 2.36
C ILE A 229 0.04 6.80 3.07
N SER A 230 -0.67 5.72 3.41
CA SER A 230 -1.93 5.81 4.16
C SER A 230 -1.74 6.43 5.55
N PHE A 231 -0.62 6.13 6.23
CA PHE A 231 -0.30 6.73 7.52
C PHE A 231 0.13 8.20 7.40
N LEU A 232 0.89 8.56 6.37
CA LEU A 232 1.24 9.94 6.05
C LEU A 232 -0.01 10.79 5.77
N CYS A 233 -1.02 10.22 5.11
CA CYS A 233 -2.32 10.88 4.93
C CYS A 233 -3.00 11.22 6.25
N VAL A 234 -2.97 10.31 7.24
CA VAL A 234 -3.53 10.56 8.57
C VAL A 234 -2.74 11.64 9.31
N LEU A 235 -1.41 11.64 9.18
CA LEU A 235 -0.53 12.64 9.80
C LEU A 235 -0.79 14.08 9.30
N VAL A 236 -1.35 14.26 8.09
CA VAL A 236 -1.74 15.59 7.58
C VAL A 236 -2.72 16.30 8.52
N PHE A 237 -3.65 15.56 9.11
CA PHE A 237 -4.65 16.08 10.06
C PHE A 237 -4.09 16.34 11.47
N TYR A 238 -2.84 15.96 11.71
CA TYR A 238 -2.14 16.32 12.94
C TYR A 238 -1.47 17.70 12.83
N LEU A 239 -1.11 18.11 11.61
CA LEU A 239 -0.39 19.35 11.36
C LEU A 239 -1.35 20.56 11.36
N PRO A 240 -1.06 21.62 12.14
CA PRO A 240 -1.88 22.81 12.16
C PRO A 240 -1.80 23.56 10.81
N ALA A 241 -2.94 24.09 10.36
CA ALA A 241 -3.03 24.83 9.09
C ALA A 241 -2.26 26.17 9.10
N GLU A 242 -1.83 26.66 10.28
CA GLU A 242 -1.05 27.89 10.41
C GLU A 242 0.41 27.72 9.96
N ALA A 243 0.91 26.46 9.88
CA ALA A 243 2.29 26.17 9.51
C ALA A 243 2.61 26.39 8.02
N GLY A 244 1.60 26.62 7.16
CA GLY A 244 1.78 26.79 5.70
C GLY A 244 2.12 25.50 4.94
N GLU A 245 2.91 24.61 5.55
CA GLU A 245 3.39 23.34 4.98
C GLU A 245 2.30 22.28 4.76
N LYS A 246 1.13 22.44 5.40
CA LYS A 246 0.02 21.47 5.31
C LYS A 246 -0.47 21.26 3.87
N VAL A 247 -0.51 22.32 3.07
CA VAL A 247 -0.96 22.27 1.67
C VAL A 247 0.07 21.54 0.82
N THR A 248 1.35 21.89 0.97
CA THR A 248 2.46 21.29 0.25
C THR A 248 2.53 19.80 0.51
N LEU A 249 2.47 19.39 1.78
CA LEU A 249 2.49 17.99 2.18
C LEU A 249 1.29 17.20 1.60
N GLY A 250 0.09 17.79 1.59
CA GLY A 250 -1.09 17.17 0.95
C GLY A 250 -0.95 16.96 -0.55
N ILE A 251 -0.38 17.92 -1.29
CA ILE A 251 -0.14 17.81 -2.74
C ILE A 251 0.95 16.77 -3.04
N SER A 252 2.04 16.77 -2.28
CA SER A 252 3.12 15.78 -2.45
C SER A 252 2.64 14.35 -2.24
N ILE A 253 1.79 14.14 -1.24
CA ILE A 253 1.15 12.83 -0.98
C ILE A 253 0.23 12.42 -2.14
N LEU A 254 -0.57 13.35 -2.67
CA LEU A 254 -1.42 13.09 -3.84
C LEU A 254 -0.60 12.63 -5.05
N LEU A 255 0.47 13.35 -5.37
CA LEU A 255 1.34 13.04 -6.51
C LEU A 255 2.02 11.68 -6.33
N SER A 256 2.59 11.42 -5.15
CA SER A 256 3.24 10.15 -4.82
C SER A 256 2.26 8.97 -4.98
N LEU A 257 1.01 9.13 -4.53
CA LEU A 257 -0.03 8.13 -4.63
C LEU A 257 -0.42 7.83 -6.08
N VAL A 258 -0.55 8.86 -6.94
CA VAL A 258 -0.85 8.67 -8.37
C VAL A 258 0.29 7.93 -9.05
N VAL A 259 1.55 8.31 -8.80
CA VAL A 259 2.73 7.64 -9.38
C VAL A 259 2.80 6.17 -8.93
N PHE A 260 2.57 5.90 -7.65
CA PHE A 260 2.58 4.55 -7.12
C PHE A 260 1.45 3.69 -7.74
N LEU A 261 0.25 4.24 -7.89
CA LEU A 261 -0.86 3.54 -8.56
C LEU A 261 -0.55 3.22 -10.04
N LEU A 262 0.08 4.16 -10.76
CA LEU A 262 0.54 3.94 -12.14
C LEU A 262 1.64 2.87 -12.24
N LEU A 263 2.46 2.71 -11.21
CA LEU A 263 3.46 1.64 -11.14
C LEU A 263 2.77 0.29 -10.91
N VAL A 264 1.82 0.21 -9.98
CA VAL A 264 1.11 -1.05 -9.69
C VAL A 264 0.26 -1.53 -10.86
N SER A 265 -0.41 -0.63 -11.57
CA SER A 265 -1.21 -1.00 -12.76
C SER A 265 -0.37 -1.58 -13.89
N LYS A 266 0.94 -1.31 -13.91
CA LYS A 266 1.89 -1.93 -14.84
C LYS A 266 2.38 -3.30 -14.39
N ILE A 267 2.27 -3.64 -13.10
CA ILE A 267 2.73 -4.92 -12.56
C ILE A 267 1.59 -5.93 -12.62
N LEU A 268 0.37 -5.53 -12.25
CA LEU A 268 -0.80 -6.41 -12.29
C LEU A 268 -1.17 -6.74 -13.75
N PRO A 269 -1.47 -8.00 -14.08
CA PRO A 269 -1.93 -8.36 -15.41
C PRO A 269 -3.29 -7.68 -15.68
N PRO A 270 -3.53 -7.16 -16.90
CA PRO A 270 -4.81 -6.57 -17.29
C PRO A 270 -5.85 -7.69 -17.45
N THR A 271 -6.42 -8.14 -16.34
CA THR A 271 -7.45 -9.17 -16.30
C THR A 271 -8.76 -8.55 -15.82
N SER A 272 -9.85 -8.81 -16.55
CA SER A 272 -11.19 -8.28 -16.26
C SER A 272 -12.06 -9.27 -15.48
N LEU A 273 -11.58 -10.49 -15.24
CA LEU A 273 -12.38 -11.60 -14.70
C LEU A 273 -12.56 -11.48 -13.18
N VAL A 274 -11.51 -11.17 -12.43
CA VAL A 274 -11.53 -11.01 -10.97
C VAL A 274 -10.54 -9.93 -10.55
N LEU A 275 -10.95 -9.04 -9.63
CA LEU A 275 -10.05 -8.03 -9.06
C LEU A 275 -9.20 -8.67 -7.94
N PRO A 276 -7.86 -8.62 -8.02
CA PRO A 276 -6.97 -9.09 -6.97
C PRO A 276 -7.27 -8.45 -5.61
N LEU A 277 -7.05 -9.16 -4.51
CA LEU A 277 -7.21 -8.62 -3.15
C LEU A 277 -6.37 -7.35 -2.95
N ILE A 278 -5.13 -7.34 -3.46
CA ILE A 278 -4.27 -6.14 -3.44
C ILE A 278 -4.87 -4.98 -4.23
N ALA A 279 -5.55 -5.24 -5.35
CA ALA A 279 -6.17 -4.20 -6.16
C ALA A 279 -7.38 -3.60 -5.44
N LYS A 280 -8.17 -4.42 -4.73
CA LYS A 280 -9.24 -3.96 -3.85
C LYS A 280 -8.69 -3.09 -2.70
N TYR A 281 -7.58 -3.50 -2.09
CA TYR A 281 -6.89 -2.72 -1.05
C TYR A 281 -6.40 -1.36 -1.57
N LEU A 282 -5.74 -1.36 -2.72
CA LEU A 282 -5.24 -0.14 -3.34
C LEU A 282 -6.36 0.80 -3.77
N LEU A 283 -7.46 0.27 -4.29
CA LEU A 283 -8.64 1.05 -4.64
C LEU A 283 -9.29 1.67 -3.40
N PHE A 284 -9.47 0.88 -2.33
CA PHE A 284 -9.97 1.37 -1.05
C PHE A 284 -9.09 2.51 -0.51
N THR A 285 -7.77 2.28 -0.49
CA THR A 285 -6.79 3.28 -0.02
C THR A 285 -6.79 4.53 -0.89
N PHE A 286 -6.92 4.38 -2.21
CA PHE A 286 -7.04 5.49 -3.16
C PHE A 286 -8.26 6.35 -2.88
N ILE A 287 -9.43 5.74 -2.73
CA ILE A 287 -10.68 6.45 -2.44
C ILE A 287 -10.58 7.17 -1.09
N MET A 288 -10.11 6.49 -0.05
CA MET A 288 -9.92 7.06 1.28
C MET A 288 -8.96 8.25 1.27
N ASN A 289 -7.83 8.14 0.57
CA ASN A 289 -6.86 9.23 0.43
C ASN A 289 -7.42 10.40 -0.38
N THR A 290 -8.19 10.14 -1.43
CA THR A 290 -8.86 11.20 -2.20
C THR A 290 -9.85 11.99 -1.34
N VAL A 291 -10.68 11.28 -0.56
CA VAL A 291 -11.62 11.92 0.37
C VAL A 291 -10.86 12.70 1.45
N SER A 292 -9.76 12.16 1.97
CA SER A 292 -8.90 12.82 2.96
C SER A 292 -8.38 14.17 2.46
N ILE A 293 -7.87 14.21 1.22
CA ILE A 293 -7.34 15.42 0.62
C ILE A 293 -8.45 16.45 0.37
N LEU A 294 -9.63 16.03 -0.13
CA LEU A 294 -10.78 16.92 -0.31
C LEU A 294 -11.22 17.56 1.02
N VAL A 295 -11.30 16.75 2.08
CA VAL A 295 -11.65 17.26 3.42
C VAL A 295 -10.56 18.20 3.94
N THR A 296 -9.28 17.91 3.69
CA THR A 296 -8.16 18.80 4.05
C THR A 296 -8.30 20.18 3.40
N VAL A 297 -8.67 20.25 2.12
CA VAL A 297 -8.93 21.52 1.42
C VAL A 297 -10.10 22.27 2.06
N ILE A 298 -11.16 21.56 2.46
CA ILE A 298 -12.31 22.17 3.16
C ILE A 298 -11.89 22.72 4.54
N ILE A 299 -11.09 21.98 5.31
CA ILE A 299 -10.57 22.42 6.61
C ILE A 299 -9.72 23.68 6.45
N ILE A 300 -8.85 23.71 5.42
CA ILE A 300 -8.05 24.89 5.08
C ILE A 300 -8.96 26.07 4.73
N ASN A 301 -9.97 25.87 3.87
CA ASN A 301 -10.93 26.91 3.52
C ASN A 301 -11.59 27.50 4.77
N TRP A 302 -12.02 26.64 5.71
CA TRP A 302 -12.61 27.08 6.97
C TRP A 302 -11.62 27.78 7.91
N ASN A 303 -10.36 27.34 7.95
CA ASN A 303 -9.31 27.99 8.75
C ASN A 303 -9.05 29.43 8.32
N PHE A 304 -9.15 29.71 7.02
CA PHE A 304 -8.97 31.06 6.45
C PHE A 304 -10.27 31.87 6.36
N ARG A 305 -11.41 31.37 6.87
CA ARG A 305 -12.64 32.18 6.95
C ARG A 305 -12.49 33.30 7.97
N GLY A 306 -12.89 34.49 7.54
CA GLY A 306 -12.83 35.71 8.34
C GLY A 306 -14.22 36.32 8.57
N PRO A 307 -14.35 37.19 9.59
CA PRO A 307 -15.61 37.88 9.92
C PRO A 307 -16.14 38.78 8.79
N ARG A 308 -15.25 39.25 7.90
CA ARG A 308 -15.59 40.09 6.74
C ARG A 308 -16.23 39.32 5.59
N THR A 309 -15.94 38.02 5.46
CA THR A 309 -16.45 37.20 4.34
C THR A 309 -17.60 36.28 4.77
N HIS A 310 -17.57 35.76 6.00
CA HIS A 310 -18.56 34.80 6.49
C HIS A 310 -18.99 35.11 7.92
N ARG A 311 -20.31 35.11 8.17
CA ARG A 311 -20.87 35.09 9.53
C ARG A 311 -21.03 33.64 10.00
N MET A 312 -20.63 33.35 11.23
CA MET A 312 -20.75 32.00 11.80
C MET A 312 -22.21 31.71 12.19
N PRO A 313 -22.85 30.69 11.60
CA PRO A 313 -24.20 30.28 11.98
C PRO A 313 -24.24 29.78 13.44
N GLN A 314 -25.34 30.06 14.14
CA GLN A 314 -25.52 29.68 15.55
C GLN A 314 -25.47 28.16 15.77
N LEU A 315 -25.89 27.38 14.76
CA LEU A 315 -25.84 25.92 14.80
C LEU A 315 -24.39 25.40 14.79
N ILE A 316 -23.57 25.89 13.85
CA ILE A 316 -22.14 25.55 13.75
C ILE A 316 -21.44 25.92 15.07
N ARG A 317 -21.80 27.08 15.64
CA ARG A 317 -21.26 27.53 16.92
C ARG A 317 -21.54 26.55 18.06
N LYS A 318 -22.78 26.06 18.21
CA LYS A 318 -23.11 25.07 19.25
C LYS A 318 -22.44 23.72 19.02
N ILE A 319 -22.44 23.23 17.78
CA ILE A 319 -21.90 21.91 17.44
C ILE A 319 -20.37 21.89 17.65
N PHE A 320 -19.64 22.82 17.02
CA PHE A 320 -18.18 22.80 16.98
C PHE A 320 -17.50 23.47 18.19
N LEU A 321 -18.17 24.37 18.92
CA LEU A 321 -17.56 25.00 20.10
C LEU A 321 -17.99 24.38 21.44
N LYS A 322 -19.11 23.63 21.48
CA LYS A 322 -19.64 23.09 22.74
C LYS A 322 -19.71 21.56 22.77
N TYR A 323 -20.30 20.94 21.74
CA TYR A 323 -20.51 19.48 21.71
C TYR A 323 -19.27 18.70 21.27
N LEU A 324 -18.73 18.98 20.08
CA LEU A 324 -17.59 18.23 19.51
C LEU A 324 -16.30 18.31 20.34
N PRO A 325 -15.88 19.47 20.88
CA PRO A 325 -14.68 19.52 21.71
C PRO A 325 -14.80 18.70 22.99
N ALA A 326 -16.02 18.58 23.55
CA ALA A 326 -16.28 17.75 24.73
C ALA A 326 -16.15 16.26 24.41
N ILE A 327 -16.66 15.82 23.24
CA ILE A 327 -16.52 14.45 22.74
C ILE A 327 -15.06 14.11 22.44
N LEU A 328 -14.30 15.06 21.89
CA LEU A 328 -12.90 14.90 21.50
C LEU A 328 -11.90 15.23 22.63
N PHE A 329 -12.38 15.43 23.86
CA PHE A 329 -11.57 15.81 25.04
C PHE A 329 -10.64 17.02 24.85
N MET A 330 -11.00 17.96 23.97
CA MET A 330 -10.23 19.18 23.75
C MET A 330 -10.64 20.26 24.75
N ARG A 331 -9.65 20.83 25.44
CA ARG A 331 -9.84 22.05 26.24
C ARG A 331 -9.60 23.27 25.37
N ARG A 332 -10.55 24.20 25.41
CA ARG A 332 -10.40 25.49 24.72
C ARG A 332 -9.21 26.26 25.32
N PRO A 333 -8.27 26.78 24.51
CA PRO A 333 -7.21 27.65 25.00
C PRO A 333 -7.80 28.83 25.76
N LYS A 334 -7.25 29.16 26.92
CA LYS A 334 -7.65 30.36 27.67
C LYS A 334 -7.20 31.58 26.86
N LYS A 335 -8.08 32.56 26.65
CA LYS A 335 -7.79 33.80 25.91
C LYS A 335 -6.51 34.43 26.48
N THR A 336 -5.41 34.38 25.73
CA THR A 336 -4.11 34.89 26.19
C THR A 336 -4.07 36.41 26.11
N ARG A 337 -4.21 37.03 27.28
CA ARG A 337 -3.47 38.21 27.77
C ARG A 337 -3.63 39.60 27.16
N LEU A 338 -4.25 39.82 26.00
CA LEU A 338 -4.50 41.21 25.51
C LEU A 338 -5.72 41.89 26.17
N ARG A 339 -6.66 41.11 26.71
CA ARG A 339 -7.93 41.63 27.28
C ARG A 339 -7.82 42.22 28.70
N TRP A 340 -6.78 41.88 29.48
CA TRP A 340 -6.65 42.40 30.85
C TRP A 340 -6.33 43.90 30.89
N MET A 341 -5.90 44.49 29.78
CA MET A 341 -5.60 45.92 29.70
C MET A 341 -6.85 46.80 29.44
N MET A 342 -8.04 46.22 29.28
CA MET A 342 -9.25 46.98 28.90
C MET A 342 -10.51 46.69 29.73
N GLU A 343 -10.43 45.86 30.78
CA GLU A 343 -11.48 45.83 31.81
C GLU A 343 -11.30 47.01 32.78
N ILE A 344 -11.67 48.21 32.33
CA ILE A 344 -12.13 49.23 33.28
C ILE A 344 -13.48 48.73 33.82
N PRO A 345 -13.68 48.60 35.14
CA PRO A 345 -14.97 48.19 35.69
C PRO A 345 -16.03 49.22 35.29
N ASN A 346 -17.12 48.75 34.67
CA ASN A 346 -18.34 49.53 34.50
C ASN A 346 -18.77 50.08 35.87
N VAL A 347 -18.62 51.39 36.10
CA VAL A 347 -19.28 52.07 37.22
C VAL A 347 -20.75 52.23 36.83
N THR A 348 -21.56 51.23 37.15
CA THR A 348 -23.02 51.36 37.16
C THR A 348 -23.44 52.10 38.44
N LEU A 349 -23.90 53.34 38.29
CA LEU A 349 -24.63 54.09 39.31
C LEU A 349 -25.93 53.34 39.69
N PRO A 350 -26.21 53.08 40.98
CA PRO A 350 -27.52 52.56 41.38
C PRO A 350 -28.48 53.70 41.73
N ALA A 351 -29.68 53.62 41.14
CA ALA A 351 -30.86 54.35 41.57
C ALA A 351 -31.30 53.90 42.97
N SER A 352 -31.79 54.86 43.75
CA SER A 352 -32.27 54.73 45.11
C SER A 352 -33.59 53.98 45.21
N THR A 353 -33.76 53.13 46.25
CA THR A 353 -35.02 52.99 46.98
C THR A 353 -34.74 52.53 48.42
N TYR A 354 -35.47 53.11 49.34
CA TYR A 354 -35.32 53.11 50.80
C TYR A 354 -36.27 52.09 51.45
N SER A 355 -35.84 51.32 52.45
CA SER A 355 -36.54 51.10 53.76
C SER A 355 -35.98 49.93 54.58
N GLY A 356 -35.73 50.16 55.88
CA GLY A 356 -35.96 49.17 56.96
C GLY A 356 -34.74 48.47 57.59
N SER A 357 -34.51 48.73 58.88
CA SER A 357 -33.47 48.23 59.81
C SER A 357 -33.93 46.99 60.64
N PRO A 358 -33.25 46.55 61.74
CA PRO A 358 -31.83 46.24 62.01
C PRO A 358 -31.64 44.79 62.56
N THR A 359 -30.46 44.46 63.14
CA THR A 359 -30.05 43.28 63.96
C THR A 359 -29.72 41.99 63.16
N GLU A 360 -28.60 41.27 63.34
CA GLU A 360 -27.76 40.95 64.50
C GLU A 360 -26.37 40.41 64.05
N VAL A 361 -25.35 40.49 64.93
CA VAL A 361 -23.93 40.07 64.75
C VAL A 361 -23.62 38.94 65.75
N PRO A 362 -22.84 37.89 65.40
CA PRO A 362 -21.48 37.70 65.99
C PRO A 362 -20.46 37.07 64.99
N LYS A 363 -19.26 37.63 64.77
CA LYS A 363 -17.96 37.50 65.49
C LYS A 363 -17.42 36.05 65.62
N HIS A 364 -16.26 35.75 65.01
CA HIS A 364 -14.96 35.46 65.69
C HIS A 364 -13.81 34.96 64.74
N LEU A 365 -12.74 35.79 64.63
CA LEU A 365 -11.25 35.54 64.56
C LEU A 365 -10.56 34.61 63.52
N PRO A 366 -9.22 34.78 63.26
CA PRO A 366 -8.45 36.00 62.99
C PRO A 366 -7.48 35.87 61.77
N ALA A 367 -6.77 36.97 61.50
CA ALA A 367 -6.02 37.32 60.30
C ALA A 367 -4.66 36.61 60.09
N SER A 368 -4.35 36.25 58.83
CA SER A 368 -3.07 36.57 58.19
C SER A 368 -3.19 36.50 56.64
N LEU A 369 -2.50 37.43 55.95
CA LEU A 369 -2.37 37.60 54.50
C LEU A 369 -3.59 38.12 53.68
N ALA A 370 -3.89 39.41 53.83
CA ALA A 370 -4.44 40.22 52.75
C ALA A 370 -3.90 41.66 52.85
N LYS A 371 -3.00 42.04 51.93
CA LYS A 371 -2.53 43.43 51.77
C LYS A 371 -2.52 43.78 50.29
N SER A 372 -3.59 44.44 49.87
CA SER A 372 -3.63 45.33 48.70
C SER A 372 -4.90 46.17 48.84
N LYS A 373 -4.77 47.28 49.58
CA LYS A 373 -5.80 48.31 49.73
C LYS A 373 -5.40 49.39 48.74
N MET A 374 -6.13 49.52 47.63
CA MET A 374 -5.99 50.64 46.72
C MET A 374 -6.79 51.80 47.31
N GLU A 375 -6.08 52.83 47.77
CA GLU A 375 -6.65 54.11 48.17
C GLU A 375 -7.32 54.78 46.97
N VAL A 376 -8.56 55.22 47.17
CA VAL A 376 -9.28 56.09 46.23
C VAL A 376 -8.64 57.47 46.34
N MET A 377 -7.95 57.90 45.29
CA MET A 377 -7.33 59.23 45.21
C MET A 377 -8.34 60.23 44.65
N GLU A 378 -8.62 61.27 45.42
CA GLU A 378 -9.53 62.35 45.08
C GLU A 378 -8.99 63.15 43.88
N LEU A 379 -9.86 63.45 42.91
CA LEU A 379 -9.56 64.13 41.65
C LEU A 379 -9.41 65.65 41.86
N SER A 380 -8.53 66.08 42.78
CA SER A 380 -8.28 67.50 43.09
C SER A 380 -6.82 67.92 42.88
N ASP A 381 -5.87 66.99 42.70
CA ASP A 381 -4.43 67.30 42.75
C ASP A 381 -3.66 67.14 41.43
N LEU A 382 -4.33 67.09 40.28
CA LEU A 382 -3.65 67.15 38.96
C LEU A 382 -4.04 68.40 38.16
N HIS A 383 -3.62 69.56 38.64
CA HIS A 383 -3.47 70.73 37.78
C HIS A 383 -2.02 71.20 37.74
N HIS A 384 -1.51 71.37 36.52
CA HIS A 384 -0.18 71.94 36.24
C HIS A 384 -0.04 73.32 36.94
N PRO A 385 1.10 73.67 37.56
CA PRO A 385 1.25 74.87 38.40
C PRO A 385 1.05 76.23 37.71
N ASN A 386 0.73 76.25 36.41
CA ASN A 386 0.43 77.46 35.63
C ASN A 386 -1.01 77.54 35.09
N CYS A 387 -1.93 76.66 35.50
CA CYS A 387 -3.33 76.75 35.09
C CYS A 387 -4.10 77.76 35.96
N LYS A 388 -4.30 79.00 35.48
CA LYS A 388 -5.17 80.00 36.13
C LYS A 388 -6.61 79.85 35.65
N ILE A 389 -7.45 79.12 36.39
CA ILE A 389 -8.90 79.18 36.21
C ILE A 389 -9.40 80.45 36.90
N ASN A 390 -9.76 81.45 36.11
CA ASN A 390 -10.26 82.73 36.60
C ASN A 390 -11.74 82.62 36.96
N ARG A 391 -12.06 82.31 38.22
CA ARG A 391 -13.45 82.29 38.71
C ARG A 391 -13.92 83.73 38.94
N LYS A 392 -14.48 84.39 37.93
CA LYS A 392 -15.21 85.65 38.11
C LYS A 392 -16.49 85.38 38.88
N VAL A 393 -16.47 85.63 40.18
CA VAL A 393 -17.68 85.78 41.01
C VAL A 393 -18.20 87.20 40.76
N HIS A 394 -19.23 87.36 39.93
CA HIS A 394 -19.98 88.61 39.84
C HIS A 394 -20.91 88.72 41.07
N HIS A 395 -20.43 89.41 42.10
CA HIS A 395 -21.32 90.12 43.01
C HIS A 395 -21.58 91.50 42.40
N THR A 396 -22.84 91.77 42.02
CA THR A 396 -23.39 93.13 42.11
C THR A 396 -24.91 93.05 42.19
N THR A 397 -25.39 93.36 43.38
CA THR A 397 -26.72 93.84 43.76
C THR A 397 -27.31 94.82 42.74
N SER A 398 -28.57 94.59 42.39
CA SER A 398 -29.43 95.51 41.66
C SER A 398 -30.13 96.50 42.60
N SER A 399 -30.10 97.78 42.26
CA SER A 399 -31.17 98.76 42.51
C SER A 399 -31.55 99.28 41.12
N SER A 400 -32.80 99.35 40.66
CA SER A 400 -33.99 99.83 41.36
C SER A 400 -35.28 99.43 40.60
N SER A 401 -36.28 99.01 41.39
CA SER A 401 -37.73 99.26 41.28
C SER A 401 -38.41 99.46 39.91
N GLY A 402 -39.29 98.50 39.57
CA GLY A 402 -40.54 98.71 38.83
C GLY A 402 -41.66 97.93 39.54
N ALA A 403 -42.74 98.61 39.91
CA ALA A 403 -43.74 98.19 40.89
C ALA A 403 -44.91 97.37 40.31
N GLY A 404 -45.57 96.62 41.21
CA GLY A 404 -46.93 96.07 41.10
C GLY A 404 -47.03 94.59 40.72
N ALA A 405 -47.91 93.74 41.26
CA ALA A 405 -48.72 93.65 42.48
C ALA A 405 -49.44 92.27 42.38
N GLY A 406 -49.56 91.50 43.47
CA GLY A 406 -50.44 90.32 43.56
C GLY A 406 -49.84 89.10 44.28
N GLU A 407 -50.29 88.84 45.52
CA GLU A 407 -49.86 87.75 46.41
C GLU A 407 -50.60 86.42 46.18
N GLY A 408 -49.94 85.28 46.51
CA GLY A 408 -50.57 83.97 46.68
C GLY A 408 -49.58 82.79 46.83
N MET A 409 -49.46 82.28 48.05
CA MET A 409 -48.53 81.27 48.60
C MET A 409 -48.55 79.86 47.94
N GLY A 410 -47.38 79.21 47.77
CA GLY A 410 -47.28 77.75 47.55
C GLY A 410 -45.96 77.25 46.93
N ASP A 411 -45.26 76.38 47.65
CA ASP A 411 -43.90 75.85 47.48
C ASP A 411 -43.67 74.94 46.23
N ARG A 412 -42.39 74.86 45.80
CA ARG A 412 -41.72 73.86 44.91
C ARG A 412 -41.94 73.87 43.39
N ARG A 413 -40.96 74.44 42.66
CA ARG A 413 -40.49 73.93 41.36
C ARG A 413 -39.03 73.51 41.47
N GLY A 414 -38.79 72.20 41.48
CA GLY A 414 -37.50 71.63 41.15
C GLY A 414 -37.31 71.69 39.63
N SER A 415 -36.27 72.36 39.17
CA SER A 415 -35.68 72.16 37.86
C SER A 415 -34.26 71.71 38.12
N GLU A 416 -34.01 70.42 37.95
CA GLU A 416 -32.68 69.82 37.96
C GLU A 416 -31.83 70.53 36.90
N SER A 417 -30.81 71.27 37.36
CA SER A 417 -29.77 71.79 36.49
C SER A 417 -28.82 70.64 36.18
N SER A 418 -28.89 70.12 34.94
CA SER A 418 -27.82 69.32 34.39
C SER A 418 -26.53 70.12 34.43
N ASP A 419 -25.57 69.69 35.25
CA ASP A 419 -24.20 70.19 35.27
C ASP A 419 -23.54 69.84 33.93
N SER A 420 -23.74 70.68 32.91
CA SER A 420 -23.00 70.62 31.66
C SER A 420 -21.59 71.15 31.93
N VAL A 421 -20.66 70.23 32.20
CA VAL A 421 -19.22 70.51 32.17
C VAL A 421 -18.89 71.01 30.76
N LEU A 422 -18.70 72.31 30.62
CA LEU A 422 -18.36 72.98 29.38
C LEU A 422 -16.89 72.67 29.06
N LEU A 423 -16.64 71.49 28.49
CA LEU A 423 -15.34 71.07 27.98
C LEU A 423 -14.83 72.13 26.98
N SER A 424 -13.56 72.52 27.10
CA SER A 424 -12.88 73.31 26.06
C SER A 424 -13.04 72.62 24.70
N PRO A 425 -13.20 73.34 23.57
CA PRO A 425 -13.33 72.74 22.24
C PRO A 425 -12.18 71.78 21.88
N GLU A 426 -11.00 71.93 22.48
CA GLU A 426 -9.89 70.98 22.35
C GLU A 426 -10.10 69.71 23.18
N ALA A 427 -10.64 69.83 24.39
CA ALA A 427 -10.93 68.69 25.26
C ALA A 427 -12.08 67.82 24.70
N SER A 428 -13.11 68.44 24.10
CA SER A 428 -14.19 67.72 23.41
C SER A 428 -13.69 66.92 22.21
N LYS A 429 -12.74 67.47 21.42
CA LYS A 429 -12.12 66.75 20.30
C LYS A 429 -11.25 65.59 20.79
N ALA A 430 -10.53 65.78 21.90
CA ALA A 430 -9.72 64.73 22.49
C ALA A 430 -10.58 63.57 23.02
N THR A 431 -11.72 63.85 23.67
CA THR A 431 -12.64 62.81 24.13
C THR A 431 -13.27 62.02 22.97
N GLU A 432 -13.65 62.71 21.88
CA GLU A 432 -14.17 62.06 20.67
C GLU A 432 -13.09 61.17 20.01
N ALA A 433 -11.83 61.62 19.97
CA ALA A 433 -10.72 60.83 19.46
C ALA A 433 -10.45 59.58 20.32
N VAL A 434 -10.51 59.70 21.66
CA VAL A 434 -10.37 58.56 22.58
C VAL A 434 -11.53 57.57 22.43
N GLU A 435 -12.77 58.06 22.28
CA GLU A 435 -13.94 57.23 22.02
C GLU A 435 -13.81 56.47 20.71
N PHE A 436 -13.37 57.15 19.64
CA PHE A 436 -13.09 56.51 18.35
C PHE A 436 -12.02 55.42 18.47
N ILE A 437 -10.92 55.68 19.18
CA ILE A 437 -9.86 54.69 19.41
C ILE A 437 -10.39 53.51 20.22
N ALA A 438 -11.14 53.75 21.28
CA ALA A 438 -11.72 52.70 22.12
C ALA A 438 -12.68 51.81 21.31
N GLU A 439 -13.54 52.41 20.49
CA GLU A 439 -14.48 51.68 19.64
C GLU A 439 -13.77 50.93 18.51
N HIS A 440 -12.71 51.50 17.94
CA HIS A 440 -11.87 50.81 16.96
C HIS A 440 -11.19 49.57 17.56
N LEU A 441 -10.57 49.72 18.74
CA LEU A 441 -9.94 48.62 19.48
C LEU A 441 -10.96 47.53 19.84
N ARG A 442 -12.17 47.92 20.28
CA ARG A 442 -13.26 46.98 20.59
C ARG A 442 -13.71 46.19 19.34
N ASN A 443 -13.80 46.86 18.19
CA ASN A 443 -14.17 46.22 16.94
C ASN A 443 -13.05 45.31 16.39
N GLU A 444 -11.78 45.69 16.56
CA GLU A 444 -10.64 44.81 16.27
C GLU A 444 -10.66 43.56 17.17
N ASP A 445 -10.94 43.72 18.47
CA ASP A 445 -11.05 42.61 19.41
C ASP A 445 -12.15 41.61 19.03
N LEU A 446 -13.33 42.10 18.63
CA LEU A 446 -14.44 41.26 18.15
C LEU A 446 -14.07 40.53 16.84
N TYR A 447 -13.34 41.21 15.96
CA TYR A 447 -12.82 40.63 14.73
C TYR A 447 -11.82 39.51 15.00
N ILE A 448 -10.84 39.75 15.88
CA ILE A 448 -9.84 38.76 16.30
C ILE A 448 -10.53 37.57 16.96
N GLN A 449 -11.46 37.79 17.89
CA GLN A 449 -12.18 36.73 18.58
C GLN A 449 -12.96 35.83 17.61
N THR A 450 -13.64 36.41 16.63
CA THR A 450 -14.41 35.65 15.65
C THR A 450 -13.49 34.84 14.72
N ARG A 451 -12.32 35.40 14.36
CA ARG A 451 -11.29 34.68 13.60
C ARG A 451 -10.70 33.52 14.40
N GLU A 452 -10.43 33.71 15.69
CA GLU A 452 -9.99 32.64 16.59
C GLU A 452 -11.05 31.54 16.75
N ASP A 453 -12.33 31.90 16.82
CA ASP A 453 -13.43 30.93 16.85
C ASP A 453 -13.44 30.05 15.57
N TRP A 454 -13.26 30.64 14.38
CA TRP A 454 -13.15 29.89 13.12
C TRP A 454 -11.93 28.97 13.06
N LYS A 455 -10.77 29.47 13.50
CA LYS A 455 -9.55 28.65 13.62
C LYS A 455 -9.76 27.48 14.58
N TYR A 456 -10.41 27.72 15.71
CA TYR A 456 -10.73 26.68 16.68
C TYR A 456 -11.68 25.63 16.09
N VAL A 457 -12.70 26.05 15.35
CA VAL A 457 -13.60 25.14 14.63
C VAL A 457 -12.83 24.28 13.63
N ALA A 458 -11.93 24.89 12.84
CA ALA A 458 -11.09 24.16 11.90
C ALA A 458 -10.20 23.14 12.62
N MET A 459 -9.58 23.50 13.74
CA MET A 459 -8.80 22.57 14.58
C MET A 459 -9.65 21.43 15.13
N VAL A 460 -10.89 21.70 15.55
CA VAL A 460 -11.79 20.67 16.08
C VAL A 460 -12.15 19.64 15.00
N ILE A 461 -12.41 20.12 13.78
CA ILE A 461 -12.69 19.26 12.62
C ILE A 461 -11.46 18.43 12.25
N ASP A 462 -10.27 19.04 12.27
CA ASP A 462 -9.01 18.36 11.99
C ASP A 462 -8.82 17.14 12.91
N ARG A 463 -9.06 17.32 14.22
CA ARG A 463 -8.98 16.23 15.20
C ARG A 463 -10.07 15.19 15.02
N LEU A 464 -11.32 15.61 14.77
CA LEU A 464 -12.40 14.68 14.46
C LEU A 464 -12.04 13.78 13.27
N GLN A 465 -11.54 14.41 12.21
CA GLN A 465 -11.22 13.75 10.96
C GLN A 465 -10.00 12.83 11.10
N LEU A 466 -9.01 13.21 11.92
CA LEU A 466 -7.90 12.36 12.30
C LEU A 466 -8.39 11.04 12.91
N TYR A 467 -9.28 11.09 13.91
CA TYR A 467 -9.78 9.86 14.56
C TYR A 467 -10.58 8.99 13.58
N ILE A 468 -11.43 9.59 12.74
CA ILE A 468 -12.22 8.87 11.74
C ILE A 468 -11.30 8.17 10.74
N PHE A 469 -10.36 8.89 10.12
CA PHE A 469 -9.46 8.29 9.14
C PHE A 469 -8.50 7.29 9.76
N PHE A 470 -8.00 7.52 10.98
CA PHE A 470 -7.16 6.56 11.66
C PHE A 470 -7.91 5.23 11.89
N LEU A 471 -9.15 5.30 12.38
CA LEU A 471 -9.96 4.11 12.62
C LEU A 471 -10.29 3.37 11.32
N VAL A 472 -10.76 4.08 10.29
CA VAL A 472 -11.13 3.47 9.01
C VAL A 472 -9.90 2.90 8.28
N THR A 473 -8.76 3.59 8.31
CA THR A 473 -7.51 3.11 7.68
C THR A 473 -6.97 1.88 8.39
N THR A 474 -6.97 1.88 9.73
CA THR A 474 -6.51 0.72 10.51
C THR A 474 -7.44 -0.48 10.30
N ALA A 475 -8.75 -0.28 10.42
CA ALA A 475 -9.74 -1.34 10.24
C ALA A 475 -9.74 -1.90 8.82
N GLY A 476 -9.64 -1.04 7.79
CA GLY A 476 -9.56 -1.46 6.40
C GLY A 476 -8.26 -2.24 6.09
N THR A 477 -7.13 -1.78 6.63
CA THR A 477 -5.84 -2.47 6.46
C THR A 477 -5.85 -3.83 7.15
N VAL A 478 -6.32 -3.92 8.39
CA VAL A 478 -6.42 -5.20 9.12
C VAL A 478 -7.42 -6.13 8.45
N GLY A 479 -8.62 -5.65 8.10
CA GLY A 479 -9.67 -6.48 7.50
C GLY A 479 -9.24 -7.11 6.17
N ILE A 480 -8.54 -6.36 5.33
CA ILE A 480 -8.09 -6.87 4.02
C ILE A 480 -6.86 -7.78 4.15
N LEU A 481 -5.96 -7.53 5.11
CA LEU A 481 -4.83 -8.43 5.37
C LEU A 481 -5.27 -9.76 6.00
N MET A 482 -6.34 -9.76 6.80
CA MET A 482 -6.90 -10.99 7.38
C MET A 482 -7.66 -11.86 6.37
N ASP A 483 -8.11 -11.29 5.26
CA ASP A 483 -8.78 -12.02 4.17
C ASP A 483 -7.79 -12.85 3.31
N ALA A 484 -6.47 -12.67 3.51
CA ALA A 484 -5.45 -13.43 2.82
C ALA A 484 -5.16 -14.78 3.55
N PRO A 485 -5.55 -15.94 2.98
CA PRO A 485 -5.51 -17.23 3.68
C PRO A 485 -4.09 -17.77 4.01
N HIS A 486 -3.01 -17.11 3.59
CA HIS A 486 -1.63 -17.60 3.76
C HIS A 486 -0.64 -16.52 4.22
N ILE A 487 -1.10 -15.40 4.79
CA ILE A 487 -0.21 -14.29 5.16
C ILE A 487 0.81 -14.66 6.25
N PHE A 488 0.48 -15.63 7.11
CA PHE A 488 1.33 -16.10 8.22
C PHE A 488 1.91 -17.51 8.02
N GLU A 489 1.63 -18.17 6.90
CA GLU A 489 2.34 -19.41 6.57
C GLU A 489 3.75 -19.06 6.11
N TYR A 490 4.70 -19.16 7.04
CA TYR A 490 6.12 -19.09 6.75
C TYR A 490 6.50 -20.29 5.86
N VAL A 491 6.54 -20.07 4.56
CA VAL A 491 7.03 -21.06 3.60
C VAL A 491 8.55 -21.07 3.72
N ASP A 492 9.07 -22.04 4.47
CA ASP A 492 10.50 -22.31 4.55
C ASP A 492 10.99 -22.84 3.21
N GLN A 493 11.47 -21.93 2.36
CA GLN A 493 11.85 -22.22 0.97
C GLN A 493 12.99 -23.25 0.91
N ASP A 494 13.86 -23.27 1.93
CA ASP A 494 15.00 -24.18 1.98
C ASP A 494 14.55 -25.64 2.19
N ARG A 495 13.54 -25.87 3.04
CA ARG A 495 12.98 -27.19 3.30
C ARG A 495 12.26 -27.78 2.07
N ILE A 496 11.57 -26.95 1.28
CA ILE A 496 10.93 -27.38 0.03
C ILE A 496 12.00 -27.71 -1.03
N ILE A 497 13.07 -26.92 -1.11
CA ILE A 497 14.18 -27.20 -2.01
C ILE A 497 14.84 -28.53 -1.67
N GLU A 498 15.02 -28.87 -0.39
CA GLU A 498 15.58 -30.17 0.02
C GLU A 498 14.68 -31.36 -0.34
N ILE A 499 13.36 -31.25 -0.15
CA ILE A 499 12.40 -32.31 -0.49
C ILE A 499 12.42 -32.62 -2.00
N TYR A 500 12.52 -31.60 -2.85
CA TYR A 500 12.58 -31.80 -4.31
C TYR A 500 13.98 -32.07 -4.85
N ARG A 501 15.04 -31.93 -4.03
CA ARG A 501 16.41 -32.31 -4.42
C ARG A 501 16.69 -33.80 -4.33
N GLY A 502 15.73 -34.61 -3.87
CA GLY A 502 15.85 -36.06 -3.84
C GLY A 502 17.07 -36.54 -3.04
N LYS A 503 17.20 -36.05 -1.79
CA LYS A 503 18.01 -36.74 -0.78
C LYS A 503 17.12 -37.62 0.08
#